data_AF-A0ABC8TCT2-F1
#
_entry.id   AF-A0ABC8TCT2-F1
#
_cell.length_a   1.000
_cell.length_b   1.000
_cell.length_c   1.000
_cell.angle_alpha   90.00
_cell.angle_beta   90.00
_cell.angle_gamma   90.00
#
_symmetry.space_group_name_H-M   'P 1'
#
loop_
_entity.id
_entity.type
_entity.pdbx_description
1 polymer ?
#
loop_
_entity_poly.entity_id
_entity_poly.type
_entity_poly.pdbx_seq_one_letter_code
_entity_poly.pdbx_strand_id
1 'polypeptide(L)'
;MANVAGTSMIDDVFPATLDKVLKLMIKRPKNSRSKREKEEEEEILVTEIEVERDVFAKFDVFVNDEDEAMSGPDKTEFAGSFVHMPHKHNHGKKIKTNLRLGITELLEGLGAEDDERVLVTLVPRNGCNSVTIGGIKIELHD
;
A
#
# COMPACT_ATOMS: atom_id res chain seq x y z
N MET A 1 -8.35 32.06 1.65
CA MET A 1 -7.12 31.52 1.03
C MET A 1 -7.12 30.04 1.34
N ALA A 2 -7.54 29.21 0.38
CA ALA A 2 -7.66 27.76 0.57
C ALA A 2 -6.26 27.13 0.45
N ASN A 3 -5.85 26.41 1.48
CA ASN A 3 -4.67 25.56 1.43
C ASN A 3 -4.96 24.41 0.47
N VAL A 4 -4.36 24.45 -0.72
CA VAL A 4 -4.23 23.28 -1.58
C VAL A 4 -3.20 22.38 -0.90
N ALA A 5 -3.66 21.37 -0.17
CA ALA A 5 -2.79 20.30 0.31
C ALA A 5 -2.24 19.59 -0.94
N GLY A 6 -1.02 19.95 -1.31
CA GLY A 6 -0.38 19.46 -2.53
C GLY A 6 -0.33 17.94 -2.53
N THR A 7 -0.77 17.34 -3.63
CA THR A 7 -0.48 15.96 -3.97
C THR A 7 1.05 15.82 -4.08
N SER A 8 1.71 15.36 -3.02
CA SER A 8 3.14 15.05 -3.07
C SER A 8 3.32 13.84 -3.98
N MET A 9 4.22 13.96 -4.95
CA MET A 9 4.58 12.85 -5.83
C MET A 9 5.19 11.72 -4.98
N ILE A 10 4.94 10.47 -5.37
CA ILE A 10 5.43 9.25 -4.68
C ILE A 10 6.94 9.34 -4.42
N ASP A 11 7.69 9.87 -5.38
CA ASP A 11 9.16 10.01 -5.31
C ASP A 11 9.64 11.01 -4.26
N ASP A 12 8.81 11.98 -3.87
CA ASP A 12 9.16 12.96 -2.82
C ASP A 12 8.90 12.42 -1.41
N VAL A 13 8.13 11.34 -1.30
CA VAL A 13 7.74 10.74 -0.02
C VAL A 13 8.69 9.61 0.38
N PHE A 14 9.26 8.89 -0.58
CA PHE A 14 10.08 7.72 -0.30
C PHE A 14 11.59 7.97 -0.43
N PRO A 15 12.42 7.29 0.39
CA PRO A 15 12.05 6.34 1.43
C PRO A 15 11.49 7.02 2.69
N ALA A 16 10.48 6.41 3.32
CA ALA A 16 9.84 6.93 4.53
C ALA A 16 9.85 5.92 5.68
N THR A 17 10.17 6.37 6.89
CA THR A 17 9.92 5.58 8.11
C THR A 17 8.43 5.55 8.39
N LEU A 18 7.88 4.37 8.72
CA LEU A 18 6.46 4.20 9.01
C LEU A 18 6.14 4.46 10.49
N ASP A 19 6.47 5.65 10.99
CA ASP A 19 6.25 6.08 12.37
C ASP A 19 4.82 6.59 12.64
N LYS A 20 4.10 6.93 11.56
CA LYS A 20 2.71 7.42 11.56
C LYS A 20 1.94 6.86 10.37
N VAL A 21 0.62 7.10 10.37
CA VAL A 21 -0.22 6.74 9.23
C VAL A 21 0.28 7.45 7.97
N LEU A 22 0.52 6.67 6.93
CA LEU A 22 0.95 7.16 5.63
C LEU A 22 -0.19 6.95 4.62
N LYS A 23 -0.59 8.03 3.95
CA LYS A 23 -1.66 8.03 2.94
C LYS A 23 -1.11 8.51 1.62
N LEU A 24 -1.35 7.76 0.55
CA LEU A 24 -0.74 7.99 -0.75
C LEU A 24 -1.70 7.68 -1.89
N MET A 25 -1.81 8.60 -2.84
CA MET A 25 -2.52 8.36 -4.09
C MET A 25 -1.61 7.62 -5.06
N ILE A 26 -1.96 6.38 -5.37
CA ILE A 26 -1.17 5.51 -6.25
C ILE A 26 -1.88 5.38 -7.60
N LYS A 27 -1.13 5.63 -8.68
CA LYS A 27 -1.64 5.46 -10.04
C LYS A 27 -1.75 3.99 -10.40
N ARG A 28 -2.88 3.60 -10.98
CA ARG A 28 -3.09 2.25 -11.48
C ARG A 28 -2.48 2.06 -12.87
N PRO A 29 -2.01 0.85 -13.21
CA PRO A 29 -1.47 0.56 -14.54
C PRO A 29 -2.56 0.62 -15.62
N LYS A 30 -3.80 0.21 -15.27
CA LYS A 30 -4.96 0.21 -16.15
C LYS A 30 -6.24 0.28 -15.32
N ASN A 31 -7.24 1.00 -15.82
CA ASN A 31 -8.59 1.07 -15.24
C ASN A 31 -9.63 0.44 -16.19
N SER A 32 -10.85 0.23 -15.70
CA SER A 32 -11.99 -0.35 -16.42
C SER A 32 -11.65 -1.64 -17.18
N ARG A 33 -10.89 -2.54 -16.53
CA ARG A 33 -10.49 -3.83 -17.12
C ARG A 33 -11.72 -4.72 -17.34
N SER A 34 -11.75 -5.41 -18.46
CA SER A 34 -12.77 -6.41 -18.74
C SER A 34 -12.62 -7.64 -17.83
N LYS A 35 -13.70 -8.41 -17.63
CA LYS A 35 -13.67 -9.64 -16.82
C LYS A 35 -12.57 -10.60 -17.25
N ARG A 36 -12.38 -10.76 -18.57
CA ARG A 36 -11.33 -11.63 -19.11
C ARG A 36 -9.92 -11.14 -18.74
N GLU A 37 -9.66 -9.84 -18.82
CA GLU A 37 -8.36 -9.27 -18.45
C GLU A 37 -8.06 -9.45 -16.95
N LYS A 38 -9.09 -9.48 -16.10
CA LYS A 38 -8.93 -9.75 -14.66
C LYS A 38 -8.70 -11.22 -14.35
N GLU A 39 -9.26 -12.12 -15.16
CA GLU A 39 -8.99 -13.56 -15.07
C GLU A 39 -7.58 -13.91 -15.59
N GLU A 40 -7.06 -13.12 -16.53
CA GLU A 40 -5.73 -13.28 -17.13
C GLU A 40 -4.62 -12.61 -16.30
N GLU A 41 -4.88 -11.47 -15.65
CA GLU A 41 -3.89 -10.70 -14.88
C GLU A 41 -4.47 -10.19 -13.55
N GLU A 42 -3.75 -10.36 -12.44
CA GLU A 42 -4.09 -9.79 -11.14
C GLU A 42 -3.47 -8.38 -10.97
N GLU A 43 -4.24 -7.41 -10.48
CA GLU A 43 -3.68 -6.14 -9.99
C GLU A 43 -3.05 -6.37 -8.62
N ILE A 44 -1.73 -6.23 -8.52
CA ILE A 44 -0.97 -6.45 -7.28
C ILE A 44 -0.43 -5.11 -6.75
N LEU A 45 -0.83 -4.74 -5.54
CA LEU A 45 -0.20 -3.70 -4.75
C LEU A 45 1.13 -4.21 -4.17
N VAL A 46 2.22 -3.59 -4.58
CA VAL A 46 3.57 -3.92 -4.13
C VAL A 46 4.09 -2.82 -3.23
N THR A 47 4.45 -3.17 -1.99
CA THR A 47 5.10 -2.28 -1.03
C THR A 47 6.51 -2.79 -0.76
N GLU A 48 7.53 -1.98 -1.04
CA GLU A 48 8.92 -2.28 -0.75
C GLU A 48 9.25 -1.92 0.71
N ILE A 49 9.84 -2.87 1.45
CA ILE A 49 9.98 -2.79 2.90
C ILE A 49 11.42 -3.10 3.30
N GLU A 50 12.01 -2.24 4.13
CA GLU A 50 13.21 -2.54 4.90
C GLU A 50 12.86 -2.56 6.40
N VAL A 51 13.22 -3.62 7.12
CA VAL A 51 12.90 -3.79 8.55
C VAL A 51 14.11 -4.30 9.34
N GLU A 52 14.23 -3.88 10.60
CA GLU A 52 15.22 -4.43 11.54
C GLU A 52 14.87 -5.87 11.96
N ARG A 53 15.85 -6.76 11.87
CA ARG A 53 15.65 -8.21 11.96
C ARG A 53 15.28 -8.72 13.36
N ASP A 54 15.70 -7.99 14.40
CA ASP A 54 15.45 -8.32 15.80
C ASP A 54 14.23 -7.59 16.39
N VAL A 55 13.46 -6.89 15.57
CA VAL A 55 12.28 -6.13 15.98
C VAL A 55 11.01 -6.75 15.42
N PHE A 56 9.97 -6.85 16.25
CA PHE A 56 8.64 -7.23 15.78
C PHE A 56 8.02 -6.02 15.11
N ALA A 57 7.57 -6.17 13.87
CA ALA A 57 6.90 -5.10 13.15
C ALA A 57 5.59 -5.57 12.56
N LYS A 58 4.53 -4.75 12.70
CA LYS A 58 3.24 -4.97 12.07
C LYS A 58 2.63 -3.66 11.61
N PHE A 59 2.21 -3.61 10.35
CA PHE A 59 1.33 -2.57 9.85
C PHE A 59 0.22 -3.17 9.00
N ASP A 60 -0.90 -2.47 8.93
CA ASP A 60 -2.06 -2.83 8.12
C ASP A 60 -2.12 -1.94 6.88
N VAL A 61 -2.67 -2.48 5.80
CA VAL A 61 -2.83 -1.82 4.51
C VAL A 61 -4.30 -1.74 4.18
N PHE A 62 -4.76 -0.54 3.84
CA PHE A 62 -6.11 -0.27 3.37
C PHE A 62 -6.06 0.39 2.00
N VAL A 63 -7.10 0.13 1.21
CA VAL A 63 -7.30 0.72 -0.11
C VAL A 63 -8.68 1.38 -0.11
N ASN A 64 -8.73 2.62 -0.62
CA ASN A 64 -9.94 3.40 -0.78
C ASN A 64 -10.03 3.89 -2.24
N ASP A 65 -11.22 4.35 -2.62
CA ASP A 65 -11.43 5.09 -3.88
C ASP A 65 -10.67 6.43 -3.90
N GLU A 66 -10.65 7.09 -5.06
CA GLU A 66 -9.88 8.33 -5.25
C GLU A 66 -10.43 9.55 -4.49
N ASP A 67 -11.69 9.48 -4.04
CA ASP A 67 -12.47 10.59 -3.49
C ASP A 67 -12.58 10.60 -1.95
N GLU A 68 -11.46 10.45 -1.24
CA GLU A 68 -11.40 10.32 0.24
C GLU A 68 -12.27 11.35 1.01
N ALA A 69 -12.36 12.59 0.52
CA ALA A 69 -13.09 13.66 1.21
C ALA A 69 -14.62 13.53 1.14
N MET A 70 -15.14 12.80 0.14
CA MET A 70 -16.57 12.52 -0.03
C MET A 70 -16.93 11.10 0.41
N SER A 71 -15.92 10.25 0.58
CA SER A 71 -16.07 8.83 0.87
C SER A 71 -16.36 8.56 2.35
N GLY A 72 -17.44 7.83 2.59
CA GLY A 72 -17.83 7.37 3.93
C GLY A 72 -16.95 6.22 4.43
N PRO A 73 -17.13 5.79 5.69
CA PRO A 73 -16.37 4.67 6.27
C PRO A 73 -16.59 3.32 5.53
N ASP A 74 -17.61 3.23 4.69
CA ASP A 74 -17.92 2.11 3.80
C ASP A 74 -17.02 2.03 2.55
N LYS A 75 -16.22 3.06 2.29
CA LYS A 75 -15.30 3.16 1.13
C LYS A 75 -13.84 2.91 1.51
N THR A 76 -13.60 2.22 2.61
CA THR A 76 -12.29 1.80 3.07
C THR A 76 -12.26 0.29 3.22
N GLU A 77 -11.48 -0.39 2.38
CA GLU A 77 -11.34 -1.84 2.43
C GLU A 77 -9.95 -2.26 2.92
N PHE A 78 -9.93 -3.29 3.76
CA PHE A 78 -8.70 -3.86 4.29
C PHE A 78 -8.07 -4.78 3.23
N ALA A 79 -6.88 -4.42 2.77
CA ALA A 79 -6.15 -5.18 1.76
C ALA A 79 -5.23 -6.26 2.38
N GLY A 80 -4.71 -6.03 3.58
CA GLY A 80 -3.85 -6.99 4.26
C GLY A 80 -2.96 -6.40 5.33
N SER A 81 -2.07 -7.22 5.89
CA SER A 81 -1.07 -6.79 6.87
C SER A 81 0.31 -7.31 6.52
N PHE A 82 1.33 -6.50 6.79
CA PHE A 82 2.69 -6.99 6.92
C PHE A 82 2.94 -7.39 8.38
N VAL A 83 3.54 -8.56 8.60
CA VAL A 83 4.00 -8.99 9.92
C VAL A 83 5.42 -9.53 9.81
N HIS A 84 6.33 -8.95 10.58
CA HIS A 84 7.69 -9.41 10.74
C HIS A 84 7.89 -9.95 12.15
N MET A 85 8.38 -11.19 12.25
CA MET A 85 8.77 -11.80 13.52
C MET A 85 10.28 -11.67 13.76
N PRO A 86 10.71 -11.24 14.96
CA PRO A 86 12.12 -11.20 15.32
C PRO A 86 12.77 -12.56 15.17
N HIS A 87 13.92 -12.62 14.52
CA HIS A 87 14.71 -13.85 14.46
C HIS A 87 16.21 -13.54 14.37
N LYS A 88 17.05 -14.39 14.98
CA LYS A 88 18.51 -14.19 14.92
C LYS A 88 19.09 -14.82 13.67
N HIS A 89 19.99 -14.11 13.01
CA HIS A 89 20.75 -14.61 11.87
C HIS A 89 22.18 -14.06 11.92
N ASN A 90 23.16 -14.84 11.48
CA ASN A 90 24.58 -14.48 11.59
C ASN A 90 25.04 -13.43 10.56
N HIS A 91 24.17 -13.03 9.62
CA HIS A 91 24.46 -12.02 8.60
C HIS A 91 23.32 -10.98 8.52
N GLY A 92 23.69 -9.70 8.65
CA GLY A 92 22.86 -8.52 8.37
C GLY A 92 21.84 -8.14 9.45
N LYS A 93 21.86 -6.86 9.87
CA LYS A 93 20.91 -6.31 10.87
C LYS A 93 19.52 -6.00 10.30
N LYS A 94 19.42 -5.79 8.99
CA LYS A 94 18.18 -5.42 8.30
C LYS A 94 17.78 -6.47 7.27
N ILE A 95 16.50 -6.49 6.95
CA ILE A 95 15.89 -7.33 5.92
C ILE A 95 15.21 -6.41 4.93
N LYS A 96 15.47 -6.63 3.63
CA LYS A 96 14.69 -6.04 2.54
C LYS A 96 13.73 -7.10 2.02
N THR A 97 12.45 -6.75 1.89
CA THR A 97 11.40 -7.64 1.43
C THR A 97 10.29 -6.82 0.78
N ASN A 98 9.39 -7.48 0.06
CA ASN A 98 8.22 -6.85 -0.53
C ASN A 98 6.95 -7.50 0.03
N LEU A 99 5.96 -6.67 0.36
CA LEU A 99 4.57 -7.12 0.54
C LEU A 99 3.88 -7.02 -0.82
N ARG A 100 3.19 -8.09 -1.21
CA ARG A 100 2.38 -8.17 -2.44
C ARG A 100 0.95 -8.52 -2.03
N LEU A 101 -0.01 -7.69 -2.39
CA LEU A 101 -1.43 -7.91 -2.12
C LEU A 101 -2.20 -7.83 -3.43
N GLY A 102 -2.94 -8.89 -3.76
CA GLY A 102 -3.92 -8.85 -4.85
C GLY A 102 -5.07 -7.92 -4.45
N ILE A 103 -5.41 -7.00 -5.34
CA ILE A 103 -6.44 -5.99 -5.10
C ILE A 103 -7.53 -5.98 -6.17
N THR A 104 -7.52 -6.91 -7.14
CA THR A 104 -8.55 -6.91 -8.21
C THR A 104 -9.95 -7.02 -7.62
N GLU A 105 -10.21 -8.04 -6.80
CA GLU A 105 -11.53 -8.25 -6.17
C GLU A 105 -11.90 -7.12 -5.20
N LEU A 106 -10.89 -6.53 -4.54
CA LEU A 106 -11.05 -5.40 -3.63
C LEU A 106 -11.55 -4.16 -4.39
N LEU A 107 -10.97 -3.87 -5.56
CA LEU A 107 -11.40 -2.75 -6.39
C LEU A 107 -12.83 -2.93 -6.93
N GLU A 108 -13.24 -4.17 -7.22
CA GLU A 108 -14.63 -4.48 -7.58
C GLU A 108 -15.59 -4.24 -6.40
N GLY A 109 -15.20 -4.66 -5.19
CA GLY A 109 -15.98 -4.48 -3.95
C GLY A 109 -16.21 -3.00 -3.61
N LEU A 110 -15.18 -2.17 -3.79
CA LEU A 110 -15.26 -0.72 -3.61
C LEU A 110 -16.04 0.01 -4.72
N GLY A 111 -16.19 -0.63 -5.88
CA GLY A 111 -16.68 0.00 -7.11
C GLY A 111 -15.73 1.08 -7.64
N ALA A 112 -14.42 0.86 -7.51
CA ALA A 112 -13.34 1.78 -7.89
C ALA A 112 -12.63 1.33 -9.18
N GLU A 113 -13.32 0.57 -10.03
CA GLU A 113 -12.72 -0.06 -11.20
C GLU A 113 -12.33 0.93 -12.29
N ASP A 114 -13.09 2.01 -12.43
CA ASP A 114 -12.90 3.10 -13.39
C ASP A 114 -11.94 4.20 -12.92
N ASP A 115 -11.63 4.24 -11.62
CA ASP A 115 -10.70 5.22 -11.03
C ASP A 115 -9.29 5.08 -11.62
N GLU A 116 -8.65 6.21 -11.99
CA GLU A 116 -7.27 6.19 -12.47
C GLU A 116 -6.24 5.95 -11.35
N ARG A 117 -6.64 6.28 -10.12
CA ARG A 117 -5.80 6.23 -8.92
C ARG A 117 -6.59 5.65 -7.76
N VAL A 118 -5.88 5.16 -6.76
CA VAL A 118 -6.50 4.72 -5.51
C VAL A 118 -5.72 5.27 -4.34
N LEU A 119 -6.41 5.53 -3.24
CA LEU A 119 -5.78 5.95 -2.01
C LEU A 119 -5.33 4.71 -1.22
N VAL A 120 -4.03 4.56 -1.04
CA VAL A 120 -3.43 3.53 -0.19
C VAL A 120 -3.11 4.13 1.16
N THR A 121 -3.58 3.48 2.23
CA THR A 121 -3.31 3.87 3.61
C THR A 121 -2.52 2.78 4.32
N LEU A 122 -1.30 3.11 4.75
CA LEU A 122 -0.49 2.27 5.63
C LEU A 122 -0.67 2.71 7.08
N VAL A 123 -1.16 1.80 7.92
CA VAL A 123 -1.44 2.07 9.34
C VAL A 123 -0.42 1.32 10.21
N PRO A 124 0.58 2.00 10.79
CA PRO A 124 1.49 1.35 11.72
C PRO A 124 0.75 0.84 12.95
N ARG A 125 1.07 -0.39 13.40
CA ARG A 125 0.51 -0.99 14.62
C ARG A 125 1.56 -1.15 15.70
N ASN A 126 2.61 -1.92 15.43
CA ASN A 126 3.64 -2.24 16.42
C ASN A 126 5.01 -2.25 15.75
N GLY A 127 6.01 -1.65 16.41
CA GLY A 127 7.41 -1.67 15.98
C GLY A 127 7.72 -1.05 14.62
N CYS A 128 6.80 -0.27 14.05
CA CYS A 128 6.99 0.32 12.72
C CYS A 128 8.03 1.44 12.65
N ASN A 129 8.53 1.92 13.79
CA ASN A 129 9.67 2.84 13.82
C ASN A 129 10.95 2.21 13.25
N SER A 130 11.03 0.87 13.19
CA SER A 130 12.12 0.13 12.55
C SER A 130 11.80 -0.30 11.11
N VAL A 131 10.64 0.12 10.59
CA VAL A 131 10.19 -0.15 9.22
C VAL A 131 10.40 1.09 8.35
N THR A 132 11.09 0.91 7.23
CA THR A 132 11.21 1.90 6.16
C THR A 132 10.48 1.38 4.94
N ILE A 133 9.56 2.17 4.41
CA ILE A 133 8.91 1.93 3.13
C ILE A 133 9.80 2.53 2.03
N GLY A 134 10.27 1.69 1.13
CA GLY A 134 11.14 2.06 0.01
C GLY A 134 10.36 2.61 -1.19
N GLY A 135 9.11 2.17 -1.35
CA GLY A 135 8.25 2.56 -2.45
C GLY A 135 6.93 1.77 -2.44
N ILE A 136 5.93 2.30 -3.14
CA ILE A 136 4.63 1.64 -3.35
C ILE A 136 4.23 1.80 -4.81
N LYS A 137 3.77 0.71 -5.42
CA LYS A 137 3.27 0.69 -6.81
C LYS A 137 2.20 -0.38 -7.00
N ILE A 138 1.44 -0.26 -8.08
CA ILE A 138 0.52 -1.31 -8.54
C ILE A 138 1.06 -1.85 -9.86
N GLU A 139 1.16 -3.18 -9.98
CA GLU A 139 1.58 -3.88 -11.20
C GLU A 139 0.56 -4.95 -11.60
N LEU A 140 0.52 -5.28 -12.89
CA LEU A 140 -0.26 -6.40 -13.42
C LEU A 140 0.62 -7.65 -13.41
N HIS A 141 0.06 -8.79 -12.99
CA HIS A 141 0.77 -10.06 -12.92
C HIS A 141 -0.11 -11.22 -13.36
N ASP A 142 0.35 -11.96 -14.36
CA ASP A 142 -0.26 -13.18 -14.91
C ASP A 142 -0.32 -14.35 -13.91
#